data_AF-U2R4U1-F1
#
_entry.id   AF-U2R4U1-F1
#
_cell.length_a   1.000
_cell.length_b   1.000
_cell.length_c   1.000
_cell.angle_alpha   90.00
_cell.angle_beta   90.00
_cell.angle_gamma   90.00
#
_symmetry.space_group_name_H-M   'P 1'
#
loop_
_entity.id
_entity.type
_entity.pdbx_description
1 polymer ?
#
loop_
_entity_poly.entity_id
_entity_poly.type
_entity_poly.pdbx_seq_one_letter_code
_entity_poly.pdbx_strand_id
1 'polypeptide(L)'
;MKSAGQNGSTVQSTLHLNSKNFDSWYYSSTTVYLNCTSGIVLLVTSRDGIKYDEFVIHRVVRIKPGIFFNMISISNESTVETAYAPSGLNQKTMDEPYEYEPIISKLDVHEILTCYYQVRKSNYVFPGESHDYYELTYIDHGKLHTTIDGKEYVLNKYDLVIYYPGQFHTQSTDSESTCSYLTITFDMHSELEQKLINRIFHTRKDVYQVLSKFMKVMQNQQFLNYELAILYLKEVLILLYQFDIKKEDAISNNPMQEHYENTLLNEILVYIHNNMYSSFTVEDLCQKFSISRSSLQSLFRTNIHITPKQYISNVKLSQAKILIQEHKRTISEISDILGFTSIHYFSRKFKMQYGLSPTDYAKSINQ
;
A
#
# COMPACT_ATOMS: atom_id res chain seq x y z
N MET A 1 -30.11 -1.19 44.56
CA MET A 1 -31.27 -0.61 45.26
C MET A 1 -32.24 -1.73 45.63
N LYS A 2 -32.99 -1.50 46.72
CA LYS A 2 -33.83 -2.43 47.49
C LYS A 2 -34.87 -3.25 46.70
N SER A 3 -35.28 -4.33 47.34
CA SER A 3 -36.42 -5.21 47.07
C SER A 3 -37.74 -4.48 46.82
N ALA A 4 -38.47 -4.94 45.80
CA ALA A 4 -39.94 -4.99 45.74
C ALA A 4 -40.33 -6.10 44.76
N GLY A 5 -41.30 -6.92 45.14
CA GLY A 5 -41.53 -8.24 44.57
C GLY A 5 -42.26 -8.29 43.22
N GLN A 6 -42.09 -9.42 42.55
CA GLN A 6 -43.15 -10.28 42.05
C GLN A 6 -42.48 -11.59 41.60
N ASN A 7 -42.96 -12.72 42.12
CA ASN A 7 -42.55 -14.06 41.69
C ASN A 7 -42.97 -14.30 40.24
N GLY A 8 -42.10 -13.91 39.31
CA GLY A 8 -42.00 -14.53 38.00
C GLY A 8 -40.63 -15.22 37.96
N SER A 9 -40.60 -16.56 37.96
CA SER A 9 -39.34 -17.30 37.84
C SER A 9 -38.59 -16.84 36.60
N THR A 10 -37.42 -16.21 36.74
CA THR A 10 -36.62 -15.84 35.56
C THR A 10 -35.90 -17.08 35.06
N VAL A 11 -36.04 -17.41 33.78
CA VAL A 11 -35.26 -18.47 33.15
C VAL A 11 -33.88 -17.92 32.87
N GLN A 12 -32.85 -18.59 33.40
CA GLN A 12 -31.45 -18.33 33.08
C GLN A 12 -30.91 -19.49 32.29
N SER A 13 -30.22 -19.20 31.19
CA SER A 13 -29.62 -20.21 30.34
C SER A 13 -28.27 -19.74 29.81
N THR A 14 -27.31 -20.66 29.77
CA THR A 14 -25.99 -20.42 29.17
C THR A 14 -25.98 -21.02 27.77
N LEU A 15 -25.72 -20.18 26.78
CA LEU A 15 -25.56 -20.56 25.39
C LEU A 15 -24.08 -20.59 25.04
N HIS A 16 -23.64 -21.68 24.42
CA HIS A 16 -22.31 -21.81 23.83
C HIS A 16 -22.45 -21.64 22.31
N LEU A 17 -21.76 -20.64 21.76
CA LEU A 17 -21.80 -20.28 20.35
C LEU A 17 -20.48 -20.67 19.70
N ASN A 18 -20.55 -21.42 18.60
CA ASN A 18 -19.40 -21.84 17.79
C ASN A 18 -19.64 -21.69 16.28
N SER A 19 -20.80 -21.14 15.89
CA SER A 19 -21.15 -20.86 14.49
C SER A 19 -21.03 -19.37 14.19
N LYS A 20 -20.74 -19.08 12.91
CA LYS A 20 -20.73 -17.76 12.29
C LYS A 20 -21.99 -17.51 11.43
N ASN A 21 -22.98 -18.36 11.55
CA ASN A 21 -24.25 -18.26 10.84
C ASN A 21 -25.43 -18.67 11.72
N PHE A 22 -26.65 -18.30 11.31
CA PHE A 22 -27.90 -18.80 11.86
C PHE A 22 -29.03 -18.70 10.81
N ASP A 23 -30.07 -19.50 10.97
CA ASP A 23 -31.20 -19.62 10.04
C ASP A 23 -32.56 -19.23 10.65
N SER A 24 -32.55 -18.74 11.89
CA SER A 24 -33.75 -18.44 12.64
C SER A 24 -33.56 -17.25 13.59
N TRP A 25 -34.61 -16.46 13.76
CA TRP A 25 -34.67 -15.39 14.73
C TRP A 25 -35.23 -15.88 16.06
N TYR A 26 -34.64 -15.45 17.17
CA TYR A 26 -35.32 -15.44 18.46
C TYR A 26 -36.18 -14.20 18.61
N TYR A 27 -37.30 -14.32 19.32
CA TYR A 27 -38.09 -13.17 19.79
C TYR A 27 -38.87 -13.51 21.06
N SER A 28 -39.24 -12.49 21.82
CA SER A 28 -40.07 -12.64 23.03
C SER A 28 -41.07 -11.50 23.16
N SER A 29 -42.22 -11.79 23.78
CA SER A 29 -43.18 -10.79 24.23
C SER A 29 -42.71 -10.05 25.49
N THR A 30 -41.59 -10.47 26.07
CA THR A 30 -40.98 -9.86 27.26
C THR A 30 -39.54 -9.42 26.99
N THR A 31 -38.94 -8.72 27.94
CA THR A 31 -37.54 -8.25 27.82
C THR A 31 -36.59 -9.44 27.98
N VAL A 32 -35.55 -9.48 27.13
CA VAL A 32 -34.46 -10.47 27.23
C VAL A 32 -33.17 -9.76 27.58
N TYR A 33 -32.40 -10.32 28.50
CA TYR A 33 -31.05 -9.83 28.84
C TYR A 33 -30.01 -10.80 28.33
N LEU A 34 -28.95 -10.27 27.73
CA LEU A 34 -27.83 -11.01 27.17
C LEU A 34 -26.55 -10.53 27.84
N ASN A 35 -25.75 -11.45 28.38
CA ASN A 35 -24.47 -11.17 29.00
C ASN A 35 -23.40 -12.05 28.37
N CYS A 36 -22.52 -11.46 27.55
CA CYS A 36 -21.38 -12.16 26.97
C CYS A 36 -20.31 -12.36 28.06
N THR A 37 -20.04 -13.60 28.44
CA THR A 37 -19.07 -13.93 29.50
C THR A 37 -17.71 -14.40 28.96
N SER A 38 -17.67 -14.84 27.69
CA SER A 38 -16.44 -15.25 27.01
C SER A 38 -16.58 -15.11 25.49
N GLY A 39 -15.46 -14.82 24.81
CA GLY A 39 -15.41 -14.67 23.35
C GLY A 39 -15.87 -13.31 22.83
N ILE A 40 -16.06 -13.22 21.51
CA ILE A 40 -16.57 -12.05 20.80
C ILE A 40 -17.88 -12.44 20.14
N VAL A 41 -18.98 -11.87 20.64
CA VAL A 41 -20.32 -12.15 20.16
C VAL A 41 -20.84 -11.00 19.32
N LEU A 42 -21.30 -11.32 18.12
CA LEU A 42 -22.09 -10.40 17.30
C LEU A 42 -23.56 -10.67 17.57
N LEU A 43 -24.26 -9.65 18.03
CA LEU A 43 -25.70 -9.62 18.14
C LEU A 43 -26.27 -9.03 16.86
N VAL A 44 -27.13 -9.79 16.21
CA VAL A 44 -27.90 -9.33 15.06
C VAL A 44 -29.32 -9.08 15.53
N THR A 45 -29.87 -7.90 15.26
CA THR A 45 -31.25 -7.55 15.66
C THR A 45 -32.05 -7.03 14.47
N SER A 46 -33.35 -7.32 14.45
CA SER A 46 -34.26 -6.86 13.41
C SER A 46 -35.63 -6.50 14.00
N ARG A 47 -36.32 -5.52 13.38
CA ARG A 47 -37.70 -5.14 13.75
C ARG A 47 -38.76 -5.82 12.89
N ASP A 48 -38.42 -6.14 11.65
CA ASP A 48 -39.31 -6.72 10.63
C ASP A 48 -38.95 -8.17 10.26
N GLY A 49 -37.77 -8.64 10.70
CA GLY A 49 -37.21 -9.95 10.36
C GLY A 49 -36.51 -9.98 9.00
N ILE A 50 -36.38 -8.83 8.32
CA ILE A 50 -35.80 -8.69 6.98
C ILE A 50 -34.54 -7.82 7.06
N LYS A 51 -34.66 -6.60 7.56
CA LYS A 51 -33.52 -5.69 7.73
C LYS A 51 -32.96 -5.85 9.14
N TYR A 52 -31.65 -5.96 9.25
CA TYR A 52 -31.00 -6.14 10.52
C TYR A 52 -29.84 -5.18 10.75
N ASP A 53 -29.56 -4.95 12.01
CA ASP A 53 -28.41 -4.21 12.53
C ASP A 53 -27.53 -5.17 13.34
N GLU A 54 -26.22 -4.95 13.28
CA GLU A 54 -25.21 -5.80 13.94
C GLU A 54 -24.49 -5.02 15.05
N PHE A 55 -24.27 -5.67 16.19
CA PHE A 55 -23.63 -5.08 17.36
C PHE A 55 -22.69 -6.06 18.05
N VAL A 56 -21.46 -5.64 18.34
CA VAL A 56 -20.58 -6.42 19.21
C VAL A 56 -21.02 -6.26 20.67
N ILE A 57 -21.30 -7.37 21.36
CA ILE A 57 -21.68 -7.34 22.78
C ILE A 57 -20.43 -7.25 23.65
N HIS A 58 -20.28 -6.17 24.40
CA HIS A 58 -19.21 -6.00 25.41
C HIS A 58 -19.74 -5.62 26.80
N ARG A 59 -21.07 -5.57 26.98
CA ARG A 59 -21.80 -5.27 28.22
C ARG A 59 -23.12 -6.05 28.21
N VAL A 60 -23.80 -6.10 29.35
CA VAL A 60 -25.16 -6.64 29.41
C VAL A 60 -26.08 -5.84 28.47
N VAL A 61 -26.68 -6.53 27.51
CA VAL A 61 -27.63 -5.95 26.54
C VAL A 61 -29.05 -6.29 26.96
N ARG A 62 -29.94 -5.31 26.85
CA ARG A 62 -31.38 -5.45 27.09
C ARG A 62 -32.14 -5.39 25.76
N ILE A 63 -32.65 -6.53 25.29
CA ILE A 63 -33.51 -6.64 24.12
C ILE A 63 -34.94 -6.31 24.51
N LYS A 64 -35.55 -5.35 23.81
CA LYS A 64 -36.96 -4.96 24.05
C LYS A 64 -37.92 -6.03 23.49
N PRO A 65 -39.13 -6.17 24.07
CA PRO A 65 -40.16 -7.04 23.52
C PRO A 65 -40.42 -6.80 22.03
N GLY A 66 -40.69 -7.87 21.29
CA GLY A 66 -41.03 -7.83 19.86
C GLY A 66 -39.86 -7.55 18.90
N ILE A 67 -38.62 -7.44 19.42
CA ILE A 67 -37.42 -7.35 18.57
C ILE A 67 -36.95 -8.78 18.26
N PHE A 68 -36.75 -9.06 16.97
CA PHE A 68 -36.07 -10.26 16.52
C PHE A 68 -34.58 -10.12 16.78
N PHE A 69 -33.94 -11.19 17.25
CA PHE A 69 -32.51 -11.20 17.45
C PHE A 69 -31.92 -12.60 17.31
N ASN A 70 -30.64 -12.67 16.96
CA ASN A 70 -29.84 -13.87 17.15
C ASN A 70 -28.37 -13.46 17.35
N MET A 71 -27.51 -14.41 17.69
CA MET A 71 -26.13 -14.18 18.05
C MET A 71 -25.23 -15.21 17.39
N ILE A 72 -24.05 -14.77 16.99
CA ILE A 72 -22.99 -15.65 16.49
C ILE A 72 -21.70 -15.43 17.28
N SER A 73 -20.80 -16.40 17.21
CA SER A 73 -19.43 -16.24 17.70
C SER A 73 -18.52 -15.79 16.57
N ILE A 74 -17.89 -14.62 16.70
CA ILE A 74 -16.85 -14.18 15.76
C ILE A 74 -15.49 -14.80 16.13
N SER A 75 -15.23 -14.98 17.43
CA SER A 75 -14.13 -15.82 17.93
C SER A 75 -14.42 -17.31 17.71
N ASN A 76 -13.43 -18.19 17.95
CA ASN A 76 -13.59 -19.64 17.81
C ASN A 76 -14.81 -20.17 18.58
N GLU A 77 -14.96 -19.74 19.84
CA GLU A 77 -16.12 -20.01 20.66
C GLU A 77 -16.47 -18.76 21.48
N SER A 78 -17.74 -18.67 21.87
CA SER A 78 -18.24 -17.64 22.78
C SER A 78 -19.29 -18.21 23.72
N THR A 79 -19.44 -17.59 24.90
CA THR A 79 -20.45 -17.97 25.89
C THR A 79 -21.32 -16.76 26.20
N VAL A 80 -22.64 -16.95 26.09
CA VAL A 80 -23.65 -15.94 26.41
C VAL A 80 -24.58 -16.48 27.47
N GLU A 81 -24.66 -15.77 28.59
CA GLU A 81 -25.72 -15.97 29.56
C GLU A 81 -26.96 -15.17 29.12
N THR A 82 -28.11 -15.82 29.16
CA THR A 82 -29.41 -15.24 28.80
C THR A 82 -30.33 -15.25 30.01
N ALA A 83 -31.13 -14.19 30.16
CA ALA A 83 -32.18 -14.13 31.16
C ALA A 83 -33.49 -13.60 30.55
N TYR A 84 -34.57 -14.37 30.69
CA TYR A 84 -35.89 -14.07 30.10
C TYR A 84 -37.04 -14.64 30.95
N ALA A 85 -38.27 -14.19 30.69
CA ALA A 85 -39.45 -14.65 31.43
C ALA A 85 -39.87 -16.10 31.05
N PRO A 86 -40.63 -16.83 31.89
CA PRO A 86 -41.08 -18.21 31.63
C PRO A 86 -41.91 -18.39 30.35
N SER A 87 -42.52 -17.31 29.85
CA SER A 87 -43.21 -17.30 28.56
C SER A 87 -42.29 -17.67 27.38
N GLY A 88 -40.97 -17.67 27.62
CA GLY A 88 -39.98 -18.26 26.74
C GLY A 88 -39.47 -17.35 25.64
N LEU A 89 -38.54 -17.91 24.88
CA LEU A 89 -38.05 -17.42 23.60
C LEU A 89 -38.76 -18.22 22.51
N ASN A 90 -39.35 -17.53 21.55
CA ASN A 90 -39.91 -18.13 20.35
C ASN A 90 -38.88 -18.05 19.23
N GLN A 91 -38.98 -18.95 18.26
CA GLN A 91 -38.16 -18.95 17.06
C GLN A 91 -39.01 -18.69 15.82
N LYS A 92 -38.42 -18.01 14.84
CA LYS A 92 -38.98 -17.83 13.49
C LYS A 92 -37.87 -18.10 12.47
N THR A 93 -38.04 -19.13 11.64
CA THR A 93 -37.12 -19.44 10.53
C THR A 93 -37.03 -18.27 9.55
N MET A 94 -35.84 -18.08 8.99
CA MET A 94 -35.54 -17.07 7.97
C MET A 94 -35.65 -17.71 6.58
N ASP A 95 -36.08 -16.91 5.60
CA ASP A 95 -36.08 -17.34 4.19
C ASP A 95 -34.63 -17.46 3.67
N GLU A 96 -33.76 -16.53 4.08
CA GLU A 96 -32.33 -16.52 3.81
C GLU A 96 -31.54 -16.54 5.12
N PRO A 97 -30.66 -17.53 5.37
CA PRO A 97 -29.83 -17.56 6.56
C PRO A 97 -28.89 -16.36 6.66
N TYR A 98 -28.63 -15.92 7.88
CA TYR A 98 -27.56 -14.96 8.15
C TYR A 98 -26.21 -15.66 8.11
N GLU A 99 -25.26 -15.09 7.35
CA GLU A 99 -23.87 -15.55 7.28
C GLU A 99 -22.91 -14.38 7.53
N TYR A 100 -22.00 -14.53 8.49
CA TYR A 100 -21.00 -13.51 8.79
C TYR A 100 -19.84 -13.57 7.81
N GLU A 101 -19.59 -12.45 7.14
CA GLU A 101 -18.47 -12.30 6.20
C GLU A 101 -17.25 -11.65 6.89
N PRO A 102 -16.20 -12.42 7.23
CA PRO A 102 -14.98 -11.85 7.80
C PRO A 102 -14.19 -11.06 6.76
N ILE A 103 -13.50 -10.01 7.21
CA ILE A 103 -12.48 -9.34 6.40
C ILE A 103 -11.26 -10.26 6.29
N ILE A 104 -11.05 -10.81 5.10
CA ILE A 104 -9.92 -11.69 4.76
C ILE A 104 -9.15 -11.14 3.57
N SER A 105 -7.87 -11.51 3.45
CA SER A 105 -7.09 -11.17 2.25
C SER A 105 -7.61 -11.97 1.06
N LYS A 106 -8.06 -11.28 0.01
CA LYS A 106 -8.41 -11.88 -1.29
C LYS A 106 -7.27 -11.83 -2.32
N LEU A 107 -6.14 -11.26 -1.92
CA LEU A 107 -4.93 -11.15 -2.71
C LEU A 107 -3.79 -11.89 -2.00
N ASP A 108 -3.43 -13.05 -2.54
CA ASP A 108 -2.35 -13.84 -1.99
C ASP A 108 -1.16 -13.88 -2.94
N VAL A 109 -0.18 -13.02 -2.66
CA VAL A 109 1.14 -13.08 -3.28
C VAL A 109 1.96 -14.01 -2.40
N HIS A 110 2.21 -15.22 -2.90
CA HIS A 110 2.85 -16.29 -2.14
C HIS A 110 4.35 -16.02 -1.99
N GLU A 111 5.00 -15.64 -3.08
CA GLU A 111 6.44 -15.40 -3.10
C GLU A 111 6.85 -14.38 -4.17
N ILE A 112 7.93 -13.65 -3.89
CA ILE A 112 8.67 -12.90 -4.90
C ILE A 112 9.86 -13.77 -5.30
N LEU A 113 9.83 -14.29 -6.53
CA LEU A 113 10.83 -15.20 -7.08
C LEU A 113 12.15 -14.46 -7.34
N THR A 114 12.08 -13.34 -8.06
CA THR A 114 13.24 -12.51 -8.36
C THR A 114 12.87 -11.03 -8.43
N CYS A 115 13.85 -10.17 -8.16
CA CYS A 115 13.72 -8.74 -8.33
C CYS A 115 15.07 -8.16 -8.73
N TYR A 116 15.12 -7.47 -9.86
CA TYR A 116 16.35 -6.87 -10.35
C TYR A 116 16.09 -5.56 -11.08
N TYR A 117 17.07 -4.66 -11.01
CA TYR A 117 17.06 -3.41 -11.76
C TYR A 117 18.08 -3.53 -12.90
N GLN A 118 17.63 -3.30 -14.14
CA GLN A 118 18.47 -3.41 -15.33
C GLN A 118 18.61 -2.06 -16.04
N VAL A 119 19.78 -1.87 -16.66
CA VAL A 119 20.04 -0.78 -17.59
C VAL A 119 20.43 -1.40 -18.92
N ARG A 120 19.60 -1.21 -19.95
CA ARG A 120 19.83 -1.67 -21.31
C ARG A 120 20.28 -0.51 -22.19
N LYS A 121 21.31 -0.77 -23.00
CA LYS A 121 21.79 0.18 -24.00
C LYS A 121 20.81 0.28 -25.17
N SER A 122 21.04 1.22 -26.08
CA SER A 122 20.30 1.27 -27.34
C SER A 122 20.55 0.01 -28.20
N ASN A 123 19.58 -0.31 -29.07
CA ASN A 123 19.56 -1.53 -29.90
C ASN A 123 19.64 -2.85 -29.10
N TYR A 124 19.22 -2.83 -27.82
CA TYR A 124 19.04 -4.07 -27.08
C TYR A 124 17.87 -4.84 -27.67
N VAL A 125 18.04 -6.16 -27.83
CA VAL A 125 16.98 -7.07 -28.26
C VAL A 125 17.02 -8.29 -27.37
N PHE A 126 15.89 -8.56 -26.75
CA PHE A 126 15.56 -9.80 -26.09
C PHE A 126 14.58 -10.56 -26.97
N PRO A 127 14.96 -11.77 -27.47
CA PRO A 127 14.14 -12.52 -28.42
C PRO A 127 12.81 -13.00 -27.82
N GLY A 128 12.70 -12.99 -26.49
CA GLY A 128 11.49 -13.26 -25.75
C GLY A 128 11.53 -14.54 -24.95
N GLU A 129 10.58 -14.66 -24.04
CA GLU A 129 10.37 -15.84 -23.20
C GLU A 129 8.89 -15.98 -22.82
N SER A 130 8.57 -17.12 -22.24
CA SER A 130 7.33 -17.37 -21.51
C SER A 130 7.71 -18.13 -20.25
N HIS A 131 7.01 -17.86 -19.16
CA HIS A 131 7.23 -18.49 -17.86
C HIS A 131 5.90 -18.72 -17.16
N ASP A 132 5.90 -19.45 -16.04
CA ASP A 132 4.72 -19.88 -15.29
C ASP A 132 4.41 -18.99 -14.08
N TYR A 133 5.00 -17.79 -14.03
CA TYR A 133 4.82 -16.82 -12.95
C TYR A 133 4.44 -15.44 -13.50
N TYR A 134 4.03 -14.53 -12.60
CA TYR A 134 3.78 -13.15 -12.97
C TYR A 134 5.08 -12.36 -13.06
N GLU A 135 5.15 -11.43 -14.00
CA GLU A 135 6.26 -10.50 -14.12
C GLU A 135 5.75 -9.06 -14.24
N LEU A 136 6.16 -8.20 -13.30
CA LEU A 136 5.93 -6.77 -13.35
C LEU A 136 7.19 -6.07 -13.85
N THR A 137 7.05 -5.31 -14.94
CA THR A 137 8.11 -4.45 -15.47
C THR A 137 7.69 -2.97 -15.35
N TYR A 138 8.52 -2.18 -14.66
CA TYR A 138 8.33 -0.73 -14.47
C TYR A 138 9.50 0.04 -15.06
N ILE A 139 9.22 1.01 -15.94
CA ILE A 139 10.24 1.83 -16.58
C ILE A 139 10.60 3.02 -15.70
N ASP A 140 11.84 3.06 -15.24
CA ASP A 140 12.36 4.17 -14.45
C ASP A 140 12.93 5.29 -15.35
N HIS A 141 13.64 4.93 -16.42
CA HIS A 141 14.13 5.89 -17.43
C HIS A 141 14.10 5.30 -18.84
N GLY A 142 13.89 6.17 -19.84
CA GLY A 142 13.93 5.79 -21.25
C GLY A 142 12.60 5.24 -21.76
N LYS A 143 12.71 4.33 -22.72
CA LYS A 143 11.58 3.70 -23.41
C LYS A 143 11.91 2.24 -23.71
N LEU A 144 10.93 1.36 -23.51
CA LEU A 144 11.01 -0.06 -23.81
C LEU A 144 9.89 -0.44 -24.78
N HIS A 145 10.25 -1.13 -25.85
CA HIS A 145 9.29 -1.80 -26.71
C HIS A 145 9.15 -3.24 -26.23
N THR A 146 7.92 -3.74 -26.19
CA THR A 146 7.63 -5.13 -25.87
C THR A 146 6.52 -5.64 -26.77
N THR A 147 6.60 -6.91 -27.13
CA THR A 147 5.44 -7.62 -27.67
C THR A 147 4.90 -8.56 -26.61
N ILE A 148 3.57 -8.69 -26.51
CA ILE A 148 2.91 -9.65 -25.61
C ILE A 148 1.93 -10.43 -26.47
N ASP A 149 2.16 -11.74 -26.60
CA ASP A 149 1.40 -12.65 -27.47
C ASP A 149 1.24 -12.09 -28.91
N GLY A 150 2.33 -11.49 -29.42
CA GLY A 150 2.40 -10.92 -30.77
C GLY A 150 1.82 -9.51 -30.94
N LYS A 151 1.23 -8.91 -29.89
CA LYS A 151 0.78 -7.51 -29.92
C LYS A 151 1.85 -6.57 -29.38
N GLU A 152 2.13 -5.51 -30.12
CA GLU A 152 3.15 -4.52 -29.76
C GLU A 152 2.65 -3.50 -28.73
N TYR A 153 3.54 -3.16 -27.79
CA TYR A 153 3.35 -2.16 -26.75
C TYR A 153 4.63 -1.33 -26.60
N VAL A 154 4.45 -0.05 -26.26
CA VAL A 154 5.56 0.88 -26.01
C VAL A 154 5.40 1.44 -24.62
N LEU A 155 6.34 1.10 -23.74
CA LEU A 155 6.41 1.63 -22.38
C LEU A 155 7.37 2.82 -22.36
N ASN A 156 6.88 3.97 -21.92
CA ASN A 156 7.66 5.15 -21.67
C ASN A 156 8.08 5.21 -20.19
N LYS A 157 8.90 6.20 -19.86
CA LYS A 157 9.23 6.53 -18.47
C LYS A 157 7.95 6.55 -17.61
N TYR A 158 8.00 5.83 -16.49
CA TYR A 158 6.92 5.67 -15.51
C TYR A 158 5.77 4.78 -15.94
N ASP A 159 5.86 4.14 -17.10
CA ASP A 159 4.92 3.10 -17.47
C ASP A 159 5.26 1.77 -16.78
N LEU A 160 4.23 0.99 -16.54
CA LEU A 160 4.28 -0.32 -15.92
C LEU A 160 3.41 -1.30 -16.72
N VAL A 161 3.88 -2.53 -16.86
CA VAL A 161 3.10 -3.65 -17.40
C VAL A 161 3.27 -4.88 -16.53
N ILE A 162 2.27 -5.76 -16.54
CA ILE A 162 2.33 -7.09 -15.93
C ILE A 162 2.17 -8.13 -17.04
N TYR A 163 3.14 -9.01 -17.18
CA TYR A 163 3.05 -10.23 -17.99
C TYR A 163 2.49 -11.36 -17.12
N TYR A 164 1.51 -12.08 -17.63
CA TYR A 164 0.86 -13.18 -16.93
C TYR A 164 1.56 -14.52 -17.18
N PRO A 165 1.38 -15.51 -16.29
CA PRO A 165 1.82 -16.88 -16.54
C PRO A 165 1.38 -17.37 -17.93
N GLY A 166 2.34 -17.86 -18.71
CA GLY A 166 2.14 -18.39 -20.06
C GLY A 166 2.14 -17.36 -21.19
N GLN A 167 2.20 -16.05 -20.89
CA GLN A 167 2.27 -15.03 -21.95
C GLN A 167 3.69 -14.95 -22.52
N PHE A 168 3.80 -15.12 -23.83
CA PHE A 168 5.07 -14.90 -24.51
C PHE A 168 5.31 -13.41 -24.67
N HIS A 169 6.47 -12.93 -24.25
CA HIS A 169 6.82 -11.52 -24.39
C HIS A 169 8.26 -11.28 -24.79
N THR A 170 8.49 -10.19 -25.53
CA THR A 170 9.81 -9.76 -26.01
C THR A 170 10.18 -8.40 -25.42
N GLN A 171 11.44 -7.98 -25.51
CA GLN A 171 11.86 -6.64 -25.08
C GLN A 171 12.90 -6.07 -26.02
N SER A 172 12.78 -4.80 -26.40
CA SER A 172 13.81 -4.11 -27.18
C SER A 172 13.88 -2.63 -26.88
N THR A 173 15.04 -2.03 -27.13
CA THR A 173 15.24 -0.58 -27.04
C THR A 173 15.45 0.02 -28.42
N ASP A 174 15.12 1.31 -28.55
CA ASP A 174 15.40 2.09 -29.76
C ASP A 174 16.91 2.22 -30.02
N SER A 175 17.26 2.68 -31.21
CA SER A 175 18.64 2.92 -31.64
C SER A 175 19.34 4.08 -30.93
N GLU A 176 18.58 5.01 -30.35
CA GLU A 176 19.11 6.27 -29.82
C GLU A 176 19.01 6.42 -28.30
N SER A 177 18.22 5.58 -27.62
CA SER A 177 17.92 5.75 -26.19
C SER A 177 18.27 4.51 -25.37
N THR A 178 18.85 4.73 -24.19
CA THR A 178 18.97 3.70 -23.17
C THR A 178 17.64 3.54 -22.42
N CYS A 179 17.42 2.38 -21.81
CA CYS A 179 16.26 2.14 -20.96
C CYS A 179 16.72 1.53 -19.64
N SER A 180 16.18 2.03 -18.53
CA SER A 180 16.33 1.40 -17.23
C SER A 180 14.98 1.04 -16.64
N TYR A 181 14.89 -0.16 -16.10
CA TYR A 181 13.63 -0.72 -15.61
C TYR A 181 13.85 -1.66 -14.44
N LEU A 182 12.83 -1.74 -13.60
CA LEU A 182 12.70 -2.69 -12.51
C LEU A 182 11.84 -3.85 -12.99
N THR A 183 12.34 -5.07 -12.81
CA THR A 183 11.58 -6.31 -13.02
C THR A 183 11.37 -7.01 -11.68
N ILE A 184 10.13 -7.39 -11.40
CA ILE A 184 9.73 -8.18 -10.23
C ILE A 184 8.97 -9.40 -10.73
N THR A 185 9.49 -10.60 -10.48
CA THR A 185 8.77 -11.85 -10.77
C THR A 185 8.20 -12.44 -9.48
N PHE A 186 6.98 -12.92 -9.51
CA PHE A 186 6.26 -13.36 -8.31
C PHE A 186 5.17 -14.38 -8.64
N ASP A 187 4.81 -15.17 -7.65
CA ASP A 187 3.66 -16.07 -7.69
C ASP A 187 2.49 -15.50 -6.89
N MET A 188 1.28 -15.70 -7.40
CA MET A 188 0.06 -15.13 -6.83
C MET A 188 -1.17 -15.96 -7.18
N HIS A 189 -2.07 -16.09 -6.21
CA HIS A 189 -3.42 -16.60 -6.40
C HIS A 189 -4.44 -15.48 -6.17
N SER A 190 -5.19 -15.10 -7.21
CA SER A 190 -6.24 -14.08 -7.07
C SER A 190 -7.23 -14.05 -8.23
N GLU A 191 -8.47 -13.63 -7.95
CA GLU A 191 -9.49 -13.35 -8.98
C GLU A 191 -9.26 -12.01 -9.72
N LEU A 192 -8.22 -11.24 -9.36
CA LEU A 192 -7.92 -9.92 -9.96
C LEU A 192 -7.44 -10.00 -11.42
N GLU A 193 -7.19 -11.21 -11.93
CA GLU A 193 -6.54 -11.50 -13.20
C GLU A 193 -7.16 -10.78 -14.41
N GLN A 194 -8.47 -10.56 -14.43
CA GLN A 194 -9.13 -10.07 -15.64
C GLN A 194 -8.90 -8.58 -15.96
N LYS A 195 -8.50 -7.75 -14.98
CA LYS A 195 -8.42 -6.28 -15.19
C LYS A 195 -7.04 -5.74 -15.53
N LEU A 196 -5.97 -6.50 -15.25
CA LEU A 196 -4.59 -6.00 -15.40
C LEU A 196 -3.90 -6.50 -16.68
N ILE A 197 -4.39 -7.61 -17.25
CA ILE A 197 -3.77 -8.26 -18.41
C ILE A 197 -3.72 -7.33 -19.64
N ASN A 198 -2.62 -7.44 -20.41
CA ASN A 198 -2.47 -6.78 -21.71
C ASN A 198 -2.67 -5.24 -21.70
N ARG A 199 -2.27 -4.60 -20.60
CA ARG A 199 -2.47 -3.16 -20.38
C ARG A 199 -1.20 -2.49 -19.86
N ILE A 200 -0.91 -1.31 -20.41
CA ILE A 200 0.08 -0.39 -19.87
C ILE A 200 -0.58 0.55 -18.85
N PHE A 201 0.07 0.72 -17.71
CA PHE A 201 -0.30 1.67 -16.67
C PHE A 201 0.76 2.76 -16.58
N HIS A 202 0.38 3.99 -16.93
CA HIS A 202 1.21 5.14 -16.59
C HIS A 202 1.09 5.40 -15.08
N THR A 203 2.18 5.21 -14.34
CA THR A 203 2.13 5.20 -12.88
C THR A 203 1.70 6.56 -12.33
N ARG A 204 0.71 6.52 -11.44
CA ARG A 204 0.32 7.65 -10.61
C ARG A 204 1.31 7.79 -9.44
N LYS A 205 1.23 8.94 -8.76
CA LYS A 205 2.08 9.24 -7.60
C LYS A 205 1.96 8.21 -6.48
N ASP A 206 0.76 7.69 -6.21
CA ASP A 206 0.53 6.65 -5.19
C ASP A 206 1.32 5.37 -5.53
N VAL A 207 1.22 4.89 -6.78
CA VAL A 207 1.98 3.71 -7.24
C VAL A 207 3.50 3.95 -7.18
N TYR A 208 3.97 5.12 -7.66
CA TYR A 208 5.39 5.47 -7.63
C TYR A 208 5.97 5.50 -6.21
N GLN A 209 5.23 6.05 -5.24
CA GLN A 209 5.66 6.12 -3.84
C GLN A 209 5.84 4.72 -3.23
N VAL A 210 4.93 3.80 -3.56
CA VAL A 210 5.00 2.41 -3.08
C VAL A 210 6.18 1.68 -3.73
N LEU A 211 6.35 1.81 -5.05
CA LEU A 211 7.52 1.25 -5.75
C LEU A 211 8.85 1.79 -5.21
N SER A 212 8.90 3.07 -4.85
CA SER A 212 10.09 3.67 -4.22
C SER A 212 10.39 3.07 -2.84
N LYS A 213 9.35 2.82 -2.02
CA LYS A 213 9.51 2.12 -0.73
C LYS A 213 9.96 0.68 -0.94
N PHE A 214 9.38 -0.02 -1.92
CA PHE A 214 9.75 -1.38 -2.32
C PHE A 214 11.24 -1.45 -2.67
N MET A 215 11.71 -0.60 -3.59
CA MET A 215 13.12 -0.57 -3.98
C MET A 215 14.06 -0.31 -2.79
N LYS A 216 13.66 0.58 -1.87
CA LYS A 216 14.44 0.90 -0.67
C LYS A 216 14.56 -0.30 0.28
N VAL A 217 13.50 -1.08 0.48
CA VAL A 217 13.56 -2.27 1.35
C VAL A 217 14.34 -3.41 0.70
N MET A 218 14.22 -3.58 -0.62
CA MET A 218 14.99 -4.59 -1.37
C MET A 218 16.50 -4.35 -1.36
N GLN A 219 16.96 -3.12 -1.15
CA GLN A 219 18.38 -2.78 -0.99
C GLN A 219 18.94 -3.08 0.41
N ASN A 220 18.08 -3.43 1.39
CA ASN A 220 18.48 -3.61 2.77
C ASN A 220 18.07 -5.01 3.28
N GLN A 221 19.05 -5.87 3.49
CA GLN A 221 18.85 -7.31 3.79
C GLN A 221 18.43 -7.61 5.25
N GLN A 222 17.56 -6.80 5.84
CA GLN A 222 16.94 -7.12 7.12
C GLN A 222 15.80 -8.11 6.91
N PHE A 223 15.66 -9.09 7.82
CA PHE A 223 14.67 -10.18 7.70
C PHE A 223 13.24 -9.68 7.40
N LEU A 224 12.75 -8.67 8.14
CA LEU A 224 11.40 -8.14 7.96
C LEU A 224 11.23 -7.24 6.73
N ASN A 225 12.30 -6.88 6.02
CA ASN A 225 12.17 -6.08 4.81
C ASN A 225 11.59 -6.89 3.64
N TYR A 226 11.76 -8.22 3.63
CA TYR A 226 11.12 -9.07 2.62
C TYR A 226 9.60 -9.17 2.84
N GLU A 227 9.14 -9.19 4.09
CA GLU A 227 7.71 -9.05 4.42
C GLU A 227 7.15 -7.71 3.91
N LEU A 228 7.88 -6.62 4.16
CA LEU A 228 7.50 -5.31 3.63
C LEU A 228 7.47 -5.28 2.10
N ALA A 229 8.40 -5.98 1.43
CA ALA A 229 8.42 -6.07 -0.02
C ALA A 229 7.16 -6.74 -0.57
N ILE A 230 6.72 -7.86 0.03
CA ILE A 230 5.45 -8.53 -0.33
C ILE A 230 4.27 -7.58 -0.10
N LEU A 231 4.23 -6.87 1.03
CA LEU A 231 3.16 -5.91 1.33
C LEU A 231 3.10 -4.76 0.33
N TYR A 232 4.26 -4.20 -0.06
CA TYR A 232 4.31 -3.14 -1.06
C TYR A 232 3.92 -3.65 -2.46
N LEU A 233 4.30 -4.87 -2.83
CA LEU A 233 3.85 -5.47 -4.08
C LEU A 233 2.33 -5.66 -4.08
N LYS A 234 1.76 -6.18 -2.99
CA LYS A 234 0.30 -6.28 -2.80
C LYS A 234 -0.38 -4.90 -2.94
N GLU A 235 0.19 -3.86 -2.32
CA GLU A 235 -0.32 -2.49 -2.43
C GLU A 235 -0.28 -1.97 -3.88
N VAL A 236 0.82 -2.19 -4.62
CA VAL A 236 0.91 -1.85 -6.05
C VAL A 236 -0.19 -2.56 -6.84
N LEU A 237 -0.36 -3.87 -6.67
CA LEU A 237 -1.37 -4.65 -7.39
C LEU A 237 -2.80 -4.15 -7.10
N ILE A 238 -3.10 -3.82 -5.84
CA ILE A 238 -4.39 -3.23 -5.45
C ILE A 238 -4.60 -1.87 -6.12
N LEU A 239 -3.58 -1.00 -6.13
CA LEU A 239 -3.67 0.33 -6.76
C LEU A 239 -3.85 0.24 -8.28
N LEU A 240 -3.24 -0.74 -8.94
CA LEU A 240 -3.43 -1.03 -10.36
C LEU A 240 -4.83 -1.60 -10.63
N TYR A 241 -5.36 -2.45 -9.76
CA TYR A 241 -6.73 -2.96 -9.90
C TYR A 241 -7.77 -1.84 -9.74
N GLN A 242 -7.51 -0.87 -8.87
CA GLN A 242 -8.34 0.31 -8.63
C GLN A 242 -8.04 1.48 -9.58
N PHE A 243 -7.22 1.26 -10.62
CA PHE A 243 -6.68 2.35 -11.42
C PHE A 243 -7.77 3.20 -12.08
N ASP A 244 -8.82 2.56 -12.60
CA ASP A 244 -9.95 3.25 -13.25
C ASP A 244 -11.05 3.70 -12.27
N ILE A 245 -11.19 3.05 -11.11
CA ILE A 245 -12.25 3.36 -10.13
C ILE A 245 -12.03 4.77 -9.54
N LYS A 246 -10.78 5.14 -9.25
CA LYS A 246 -10.46 6.48 -8.71
C LYS A 246 -10.65 7.62 -9.72
N LYS A 247 -10.93 7.36 -11.00
CA LYS A 247 -11.21 8.42 -11.98
C LYS A 247 -12.58 9.07 -11.78
N GLU A 248 -13.52 8.37 -11.15
CA GLU A 248 -14.90 8.86 -10.93
C GLU A 248 -15.05 9.65 -9.63
N ASP A 249 -14.29 9.35 -8.57
CA ASP A 249 -14.36 10.06 -7.28
C ASP A 249 -13.57 11.38 -7.22
N ALA A 250 -12.77 11.69 -8.24
CA ALA A 250 -11.92 12.89 -8.30
C ALA A 250 -12.65 14.16 -8.76
N ILE A 251 -13.93 14.34 -8.41
CA ILE A 251 -14.73 15.53 -8.77
C ILE A 251 -14.43 16.73 -7.84
N SER A 252 -13.65 16.57 -6.75
CA SER A 252 -13.47 17.63 -5.75
C SER A 252 -12.13 18.38 -5.75
N ASN A 253 -11.31 18.31 -6.80
CA ASN A 253 -10.25 19.29 -7.11
C ASN A 253 -9.97 19.23 -8.61
N ASN A 254 -9.78 20.39 -9.26
CA ASN A 254 -9.64 20.49 -10.72
C ASN A 254 -8.60 19.45 -11.24
N PRO A 255 -9.02 18.37 -11.94
CA PRO A 255 -8.14 17.25 -12.30
C PRO A 255 -6.94 17.69 -13.14
N MET A 256 -7.12 18.78 -13.89
CA MET A 256 -6.08 19.41 -14.70
C MET A 256 -4.97 20.02 -13.84
N GLN A 257 -5.31 20.58 -12.67
CA GLN A 257 -4.37 21.19 -11.75
C GLN A 257 -3.63 20.15 -10.92
N GLU A 258 -4.31 19.11 -10.44
CA GLU A 258 -3.67 18.02 -9.71
C GLU A 258 -2.75 17.18 -10.63
N HIS A 259 -3.18 16.92 -11.87
CA HIS A 259 -2.31 16.30 -12.87
C HIS A 259 -1.10 17.18 -13.18
N TYR A 260 -1.29 18.49 -13.38
CA TYR A 260 -0.20 19.44 -13.61
C TYR A 260 0.78 19.49 -12.44
N GLU A 261 0.31 19.59 -11.20
CA GLU A 261 1.16 19.64 -10.00
C GLU A 261 1.94 18.33 -9.79
N ASN A 262 1.35 17.18 -10.07
CA ASN A 262 2.02 15.88 -9.98
C ASN A 262 3.07 15.70 -11.08
N THR A 263 2.74 16.02 -12.33
CA THR A 263 3.69 16.00 -13.45
C THR A 263 4.85 16.95 -13.19
N LEU A 264 4.55 18.18 -12.75
CA LEU A 264 5.55 19.20 -12.42
C LEU A 264 6.47 18.76 -11.28
N LEU A 265 5.93 18.17 -10.20
CA LEU A 265 6.75 17.66 -9.11
C LEU A 265 7.70 16.58 -9.60
N ASN A 266 7.20 15.61 -10.37
CA ASN A 266 8.02 14.54 -10.90
C ASN A 266 9.14 15.07 -11.78
N GLU A 267 8.86 16.03 -12.67
CA GLU A 267 9.89 16.68 -13.49
C GLU A 267 10.95 17.40 -12.64
N ILE A 268 10.53 18.07 -11.56
CA ILE A 268 11.45 18.71 -10.61
C ILE A 268 12.33 17.66 -9.91
N LEU A 269 11.75 16.54 -9.46
CA LEU A 269 12.50 15.46 -8.80
C LEU A 269 13.53 14.84 -9.73
N VAL A 270 13.13 14.55 -10.97
CA VAL A 270 14.03 14.02 -12.02
C VAL A 270 15.17 14.97 -12.29
N TYR A 271 14.86 16.27 -12.42
CA TYR A 271 15.88 17.27 -12.62
C TYR A 271 16.87 17.31 -11.45
N ILE A 272 16.39 17.22 -10.20
CA ILE A 272 17.27 17.18 -9.02
C ILE A 272 18.22 15.98 -9.07
N HIS A 273 17.72 14.79 -9.44
CA HIS A 273 18.55 13.59 -9.55
C HIS A 273 19.55 13.68 -10.71
N ASN A 274 19.11 14.07 -11.91
CA ASN A 274 19.98 14.16 -13.08
C ASN A 274 21.06 15.25 -12.94
N ASN A 275 20.80 16.27 -12.13
CA ASN A 275 21.70 17.40 -11.94
C ASN A 275 22.39 17.36 -10.56
N MET A 276 22.41 16.22 -9.85
CA MET A 276 22.97 16.12 -8.50
C MET A 276 24.46 16.51 -8.39
N TYR A 277 25.19 16.41 -9.50
CA TYR A 277 26.60 16.78 -9.66
C TYR A 277 26.85 18.24 -10.07
N SER A 278 25.79 19.05 -10.15
CA SER A 278 25.87 20.47 -10.47
C SER A 278 25.47 21.32 -9.26
N SER A 279 25.98 22.55 -9.24
CA SER A 279 25.52 23.57 -8.29
C SER A 279 24.25 24.21 -8.83
N PHE A 280 23.13 23.97 -8.17
CA PHE A 280 21.86 24.66 -8.40
C PHE A 280 21.14 24.93 -7.08
N THR A 281 20.34 25.97 -7.07
CA THR A 281 19.59 26.52 -5.95
C THR A 281 18.10 26.21 -6.08
N VAL A 282 17.33 26.53 -5.04
CA VAL A 282 15.87 26.42 -5.11
C VAL A 282 15.30 27.46 -6.09
N GLU A 283 15.95 28.61 -6.20
CA GLU A 283 15.66 29.67 -7.17
C GLU A 283 15.85 29.18 -8.61
N ASP A 284 16.91 28.40 -8.88
CA ASP A 284 17.13 27.80 -10.21
C ASP A 284 16.01 26.82 -10.59
N LEU A 285 15.47 26.06 -9.62
CA LEU A 285 14.29 25.23 -9.84
C LEU A 285 13.05 26.07 -10.14
N CYS A 286 12.85 27.17 -9.41
CA CYS A 286 11.71 28.06 -9.64
C CYS A 286 11.75 28.65 -11.06
N GLN A 287 12.92 29.07 -11.52
CA GLN A 287 13.10 29.61 -12.86
C GLN A 287 12.95 28.53 -13.94
N LYS A 288 13.58 27.36 -13.77
CA LYS A 288 13.54 26.26 -14.74
C LYS A 288 12.12 25.75 -15.00
N PHE A 289 11.33 25.65 -13.94
CA PHE A 289 9.99 25.08 -13.97
C PHE A 289 8.88 26.14 -13.96
N SER A 290 9.25 27.42 -14.13
CA SER A 290 8.31 28.55 -14.14
C SER A 290 7.31 28.52 -12.98
N ILE A 291 7.79 28.18 -11.78
CA ILE A 291 6.98 28.01 -10.57
C ILE A 291 7.42 29.00 -9.49
N SER A 292 6.46 29.58 -8.77
CA SER A 292 6.78 30.45 -7.63
C SER A 292 7.42 29.67 -6.48
N ARG A 293 8.26 30.34 -5.68
CA ARG A 293 8.89 29.71 -4.49
C ARG A 293 7.86 29.18 -3.50
N SER A 294 6.76 29.89 -3.31
CA SER A 294 5.66 29.47 -2.42
C SER A 294 4.97 28.21 -2.94
N SER A 295 4.71 28.16 -4.25
CA SER A 295 4.13 27.00 -4.92
C SER A 295 5.08 25.80 -4.84
N LEU A 296 6.38 25.97 -5.08
CA LEU A 296 7.38 24.91 -4.95
C LEU A 296 7.48 24.37 -3.51
N GLN A 297 7.42 25.25 -2.51
CA GLN A 297 7.41 24.83 -1.10
C GLN A 297 6.12 24.07 -0.75
N SER A 298 4.97 24.55 -1.19
CA SER A 298 3.68 23.87 -1.00
C SER A 298 3.72 22.49 -1.65
N LEU A 299 4.20 22.42 -2.90
CA LEU A 299 4.33 21.19 -3.67
C LEU A 299 5.16 20.16 -2.91
N PHE A 300 6.34 20.52 -2.40
CA PHE A 300 7.18 19.61 -1.63
C PHE A 300 6.60 19.25 -0.26
N ARG A 301 5.97 20.20 0.45
CA ARG A 301 5.39 19.96 1.78
C ARG A 301 4.16 19.05 1.72
N THR A 302 3.30 19.25 0.74
CA THR A 302 2.09 18.46 0.52
C THR A 302 2.43 17.06 0.02
N ASN A 303 3.45 16.93 -0.85
CA ASN A 303 3.69 15.68 -1.55
C ASN A 303 4.84 14.81 -0.99
N ILE A 304 5.82 15.42 -0.33
CA ILE A 304 7.06 14.76 0.15
C ILE A 304 7.27 15.02 1.65
N HIS A 305 6.48 15.91 2.25
CA HIS A 305 6.52 16.27 3.68
C HIS A 305 7.87 16.82 4.17
N ILE A 306 8.72 17.27 3.25
CA ILE A 306 9.98 17.97 3.54
C ILE A 306 10.15 19.15 2.59
N THR A 307 11.04 20.08 2.89
CA THR A 307 11.28 21.24 2.01
C THR A 307 12.10 20.86 0.78
N PRO A 308 12.00 21.61 -0.34
CA PRO A 308 12.82 21.36 -1.54
C PRO A 308 14.32 21.37 -1.23
N LYS A 309 14.77 22.32 -0.40
CA LYS A 309 16.16 22.43 0.04
C LYS A 309 16.61 21.19 0.83
N GLN A 310 15.74 20.67 1.70
CA GLN A 310 16.05 19.46 2.47
C GLN A 310 16.10 18.23 1.55
N TYR A 311 15.19 18.12 0.59
CA TYR A 311 15.20 17.02 -0.38
C TYR A 311 16.49 16.99 -1.20
N ILE A 312 16.90 18.12 -1.80
CA ILE A 312 18.15 18.25 -2.57
C ILE A 312 19.34 17.84 -1.69
N SER A 313 19.38 18.32 -0.44
CA SER A 313 20.44 17.94 0.51
C SER A 313 20.45 16.45 0.77
N ASN A 314 19.30 15.80 0.96
CA ASN A 314 19.21 14.36 1.25
C ASN A 314 19.70 13.51 0.06
N VAL A 315 19.31 13.88 -1.16
CA VAL A 315 19.77 13.19 -2.39
C VAL A 315 21.29 13.28 -2.50
N LYS A 316 21.86 14.49 -2.39
CA LYS A 316 23.32 14.70 -2.46
C LYS A 316 24.07 13.96 -1.35
N LEU A 317 23.56 13.95 -0.12
CA LEU A 317 24.17 13.22 0.99
C LEU A 317 24.14 11.70 0.78
N SER A 318 23.06 11.18 0.19
CA SER A 318 22.94 9.76 -0.14
C SER A 318 23.96 9.36 -1.20
N GLN A 319 24.16 10.19 -2.21
CA GLN A 319 25.21 9.99 -3.21
C GLN A 319 26.62 10.12 -2.63
N ALA A 320 26.83 11.07 -1.71
CA ALA A 320 28.11 11.23 -1.03
C ALA A 320 28.50 9.95 -0.27
N LYS A 321 27.53 9.30 0.39
CA LYS A 321 27.75 8.04 1.09
C LYS A 321 28.30 6.96 0.14
N ILE A 322 27.70 6.81 -1.03
CA ILE A 322 28.15 5.87 -2.08
C ILE A 322 29.56 6.22 -2.54
N LEU A 323 29.82 7.49 -2.88
CA LEU A 323 31.14 7.93 -3.36
C LEU A 323 32.25 7.75 -2.33
N ILE A 324 31.95 7.88 -1.04
CA ILE A 324 32.91 7.61 0.04
C ILE A 324 33.27 6.11 0.09
N GLN A 325 32.28 5.22 -0.13
CA GLN A 325 32.49 3.78 -0.17
C GLN A 325 33.32 3.32 -1.39
N GLU A 326 33.30 4.07 -2.49
CA GLU A 326 34.08 3.72 -3.68
C GLU A 326 35.59 3.98 -3.51
N HIS A 327 36.02 4.74 -2.50
CA HIS A 327 37.44 5.07 -2.22
C HIS A 327 38.23 5.71 -3.37
N LYS A 328 37.56 6.25 -4.38
CA LYS A 328 38.20 6.84 -5.57
C LYS A 328 38.52 8.33 -5.44
N ARG A 329 37.97 9.01 -4.42
CA ARG A 329 38.01 10.46 -4.26
C ARG A 329 38.15 10.86 -2.80
N THR A 330 38.80 11.98 -2.56
CA THR A 330 38.90 12.60 -1.23
C THR A 330 37.54 13.19 -0.81
N ILE A 331 37.37 13.38 0.51
CA ILE A 331 36.15 13.99 1.07
C ILE A 331 35.93 15.41 0.52
N SER A 332 37.01 16.15 0.23
CA SER A 332 36.92 17.48 -0.39
C SER A 332 36.38 17.39 -1.82
N GLU A 333 36.95 16.51 -2.64
CA GLU A 333 36.50 16.31 -4.02
C GLU A 333 35.05 15.85 -4.10
N ILE A 334 34.61 14.98 -3.18
CA ILE A 334 33.21 14.53 -3.10
C ILE A 334 32.28 15.70 -2.75
N SER A 335 32.68 16.56 -1.80
CA SER A 335 31.94 17.77 -1.45
C SER A 335 31.80 18.72 -2.65
N ASP A 336 32.88 18.91 -3.40
CA ASP A 336 32.94 19.84 -4.52
C ASP A 336 32.14 19.31 -5.72
N ILE A 337 32.30 18.03 -6.07
CA ILE A 337 31.57 17.37 -7.18
C ILE A 337 30.07 17.30 -6.92
N LEU A 338 29.64 17.21 -5.65
CA LEU A 338 28.22 17.27 -5.30
C LEU A 338 27.73 18.71 -5.12
N GLY A 339 28.57 19.72 -5.36
CA GLY A 339 28.20 21.13 -5.35
C GLY A 339 27.78 21.65 -3.98
N PHE A 340 28.42 21.19 -2.89
CA PHE A 340 28.28 21.81 -1.57
C PHE A 340 29.14 23.08 -1.49
N THR A 341 28.61 24.14 -0.87
CA THR A 341 29.31 25.44 -0.78
C THR A 341 30.57 25.43 0.09
N SER A 342 30.73 24.43 0.95
CA SER A 342 31.96 24.18 1.70
C SER A 342 31.99 22.76 2.25
N ILE A 343 33.20 22.23 2.38
CA ILE A 343 33.46 20.94 3.05
C ILE A 343 32.96 20.91 4.50
N HIS A 344 33.00 22.05 5.21
CA HIS A 344 32.49 22.15 6.58
C HIS A 344 30.97 22.05 6.64
N TYR A 345 30.26 22.67 5.70
CA TYR A 345 28.80 22.56 5.61
C TYR A 345 28.38 21.14 5.25
N PHE A 346 29.04 20.54 4.24
CA PHE A 346 28.86 19.14 3.88
C PHE A 346 29.06 18.20 5.08
N SER A 347 30.19 18.32 5.78
CA SER A 347 30.53 17.44 6.91
C SER A 347 29.52 17.53 8.05
N ARG A 348 29.03 18.73 8.39
CA ARG A 348 27.98 18.89 9.41
C ARG A 348 26.67 18.21 8.99
N LYS A 349 26.26 18.40 7.73
CA LYS A 349 25.02 17.81 7.20
C LYS A 349 25.10 16.28 7.10
N PHE A 350 26.25 15.75 6.67
CA PHE A 350 26.51 14.32 6.63
C PHE A 350 26.47 13.70 8.04
N LYS A 351 27.14 14.31 9.02
CA LYS A 351 27.10 13.85 10.42
C LYS A 351 25.71 13.88 11.01
N MET A 352 24.94 14.94 10.73
CA MET A 352 23.55 15.05 11.18
C MET A 352 22.66 13.93 10.59
N GLN A 353 22.91 13.52 9.34
CA GLN A 353 22.12 12.50 8.65
C GLN A 353 22.52 11.06 9.02
N TYR A 354 23.81 10.79 9.20
CA TYR A 354 24.35 9.43 9.33
C TYR A 354 25.06 9.16 10.66
N GLY A 355 25.08 10.12 11.59
CA GLY A 355 25.68 9.98 12.93
C GLY A 355 27.20 10.12 12.98
N LEU A 356 27.90 9.90 11.87
CA LEU A 356 29.36 9.98 11.75
C LEU A 356 29.79 11.10 10.80
N SER A 357 30.95 11.71 11.05
CA SER A 357 31.52 12.64 10.06
C SER A 357 31.91 11.87 8.77
N PRO A 358 31.98 12.51 7.60
CA PRO A 358 32.40 11.84 6.36
C PRO A 358 33.76 11.11 6.51
N THR A 359 34.70 11.73 7.23
CA THR A 359 36.03 11.17 7.49
C THR A 359 35.97 9.96 8.43
N ASP A 360 35.17 10.03 9.49
CA ASP A 360 35.01 8.91 10.42
C ASP A 360 34.27 7.75 9.75
N TYR A 361 33.27 8.06 8.92
CA TYR A 361 32.57 7.09 8.10
C TYR A 361 33.53 6.39 7.11
N ALA A 362 34.37 7.14 6.41
CA ALA A 362 35.41 6.61 5.52
C ALA A 362 36.46 5.74 6.24
N LYS A 363 36.75 6.01 7.53
CA LYS A 363 37.63 5.17 8.34
C LYS A 363 36.94 3.90 8.81
N SER A 364 35.65 3.97 9.15
CA SER A 364 34.87 2.82 9.63
C SER A 364 34.68 1.72 8.58
N ILE A 365 34.82 2.06 7.29
CA ILE A 365 34.77 1.11 6.16
C ILE A 365 36.17 0.57 5.78
N ASN A 366 37.24 1.12 6.34
CA ASN A 366 38.63 0.69 6.13
C ASN A 366 39.15 -0.23 7.25
N GLN A 367 38.27 -0.66 8.17
CA GLN A 367 38.50 -1.73 9.14
C GLN A 367 37.72 -2.96 8.69
#